data_AF-A0A562U903-F1
#
_entry.id   AF-A0A562U903-F1
#
_cell.length_a   1.000
_cell.length_b   1.000
_cell.length_c   1.000
_cell.angle_alpha   90.00
_cell.angle_beta   90.00
_cell.angle_gamma   90.00
#
_symmetry.space_group_name_H-M   'P 1'
#
loop_
_entity.id
_entity.type
_entity.pdbx_description
1 polymer ?
#
loop_
_entity_poly.entity_id
_entity_poly.type
_entity_poly.pdbx_seq_one_letter_code
_entity_poly.pdbx_strand_id
1 'polypeptide(L)'
;MKRSASWKNLYDPVTGFMRAKNADGNWVTPFDPFYSEHNPDKAMFMEGDAWQYTFFVPQDVEGLISAYGGKQKFVTKLDSLFSVTSVMHGEDQSPDISGMIGQYAHGNEPSHHVAYLYDYAGMPWKTQSRVRMVVDSLYHDQPDGYAGNEDCGQMSAWAVWTITGLYPVNPASGRYMFGSPSVNEAVIKTKGGKFTIRAKNNNKANVYIQSATLNGKPYHKLYVTHQQVVNGGTLEFTMGPTPNKTWFTAK
;
A
#
# COMPACT_ATOMS: atom_id res chain seq x y z
N MET A 1 -18.07 3.61 -15.66
CA MET A 1 -18.51 3.21 -14.30
C MET A 1 -18.85 1.72 -14.16
N LYS A 2 -19.71 1.09 -14.98
CA LYS A 2 -20.04 -0.35 -14.77
C LYS A 2 -18.83 -1.29 -14.74
N ARG A 3 -17.88 -1.14 -15.68
CA ARG A 3 -16.66 -1.96 -15.76
C ARG A 3 -15.69 -1.79 -14.58
N SER A 4 -15.68 -0.65 -13.89
CA SER A 4 -14.76 -0.46 -12.75
C SER A 4 -15.15 -1.28 -11.52
N ALA A 5 -16.38 -1.81 -11.49
CA ALA A 5 -16.88 -2.71 -10.46
C ALA A 5 -16.70 -4.21 -10.80
N SER A 6 -16.06 -4.54 -11.93
CA SER A 6 -15.88 -5.94 -12.38
C SER A 6 -15.05 -6.79 -11.43
N TRP A 7 -14.26 -6.19 -10.54
CA TRP A 7 -13.57 -6.90 -9.45
C TRP A 7 -14.53 -7.75 -8.61
N LYS A 8 -15.78 -7.30 -8.45
CA LYS A 8 -16.82 -8.02 -7.69
C LYS A 8 -17.18 -9.38 -8.30
N ASN A 9 -16.92 -9.57 -9.60
CA ASN A 9 -17.20 -10.84 -10.27
C ASN A 9 -16.22 -11.93 -9.85
N LEU A 10 -15.04 -11.56 -9.36
CA LEU A 10 -13.95 -12.46 -8.99
C LEU A 10 -13.72 -12.54 -7.48
N TYR A 11 -14.39 -11.71 -6.68
CA TYR A 11 -14.36 -11.85 -5.22
C TYR A 11 -15.20 -13.06 -4.79
N ASP A 12 -14.55 -14.07 -4.24
CA ASP A 12 -15.19 -15.24 -3.65
C ASP A 12 -15.40 -14.99 -2.14
N PRO A 13 -16.64 -14.74 -1.68
CA PRO A 13 -16.92 -14.44 -0.27
C PRO A 13 -16.71 -15.65 0.66
N VAL A 14 -16.65 -16.87 0.12
CA VAL A 14 -16.41 -18.09 0.90
C VAL A 14 -14.95 -18.18 1.30
N THR A 15 -14.04 -17.89 0.36
CA THR A 15 -12.59 -17.95 0.61
C THR A 15 -12.03 -16.60 1.10
N GLY A 16 -12.72 -15.49 0.80
CA GLY A 16 -12.27 -14.14 1.10
C GLY A 16 -11.12 -13.67 0.21
N PHE A 17 -11.00 -14.23 -1.00
CA PHE A 17 -9.97 -13.87 -1.98
C PHE A 17 -10.60 -13.52 -3.32
N MET A 18 -9.85 -12.77 -4.14
CA MET A 18 -10.06 -12.80 -5.59
C MET A 18 -9.69 -14.20 -6.10
N ARG A 19 -10.53 -14.78 -6.94
CA ARG A 19 -10.37 -16.15 -7.45
C ARG A 19 -10.74 -16.20 -8.93
N ALA A 20 -9.99 -16.99 -9.69
CA ALA A 20 -10.27 -17.18 -11.11
C ALA A 20 -11.59 -17.94 -11.34
N LYS A 21 -12.25 -17.62 -12.46
CA LYS A 21 -13.42 -18.32 -12.97
C LYS A 21 -13.14 -18.85 -14.37
N ASN A 22 -13.63 -20.06 -14.64
CA ASN A 22 -13.68 -20.62 -15.98
C ASN A 22 -14.67 -19.85 -16.86
N ALA A 23 -14.62 -20.08 -18.17
CA ALA A 23 -15.51 -19.43 -19.14
C ALA A 23 -17.00 -19.74 -18.90
N ASP A 24 -17.31 -20.86 -18.24
CA ASP A 24 -18.66 -21.26 -17.83
C ASP A 24 -19.15 -20.55 -16.54
N GLY A 25 -18.30 -19.74 -15.91
CA GLY A 25 -18.59 -18.97 -14.70
C GLY A 25 -18.30 -19.72 -13.39
N ASN A 26 -17.90 -20.99 -13.45
CA ASN A 26 -17.53 -21.77 -12.28
C ASN A 26 -16.16 -21.33 -11.75
N TRP A 27 -15.97 -21.39 -10.42
CA TRP A 27 -14.67 -21.12 -9.81
C TRP A 27 -13.65 -22.19 -10.20
N VAL A 28 -12.40 -21.81 -10.44
CA VAL A 28 -11.30 -22.75 -10.66
C VAL A 28 -11.05 -23.56 -9.39
N THR A 29 -10.97 -24.88 -9.50
CA THR A 29 -10.73 -25.82 -8.39
C THR A 29 -9.62 -26.82 -8.74
N PRO A 30 -8.77 -27.24 -7.78
CA PRO A 30 -8.75 -26.80 -6.37
C PRO A 30 -8.31 -25.32 -6.23
N PHE A 31 -8.65 -24.70 -5.10
CA PHE A 31 -8.20 -23.34 -4.78
C PHE A 31 -7.12 -23.40 -3.71
N ASP A 32 -5.98 -22.81 -4.02
CA ASP A 32 -4.87 -22.64 -3.11
C ASP A 32 -4.44 -21.17 -3.14
N PRO A 33 -4.59 -20.42 -2.03
CA PRO A 33 -4.26 -19.00 -2.02
C PRO A 33 -2.75 -18.72 -2.08
N PHE A 34 -1.89 -19.73 -1.88
CA PHE A 34 -0.43 -19.65 -1.95
C PHE A 34 0.13 -20.15 -3.29
N TYR A 35 -0.74 -20.59 -4.21
CA TYR A 35 -0.30 -21.08 -5.52
C TYR A 35 0.04 -19.90 -6.44
N SER A 36 1.28 -19.91 -6.93
CA SER A 36 1.80 -19.01 -7.95
C SER A 36 2.46 -19.81 -9.05
N GLU A 37 2.33 -19.33 -10.26
CA GLU A 37 2.82 -19.99 -11.46
C GLU A 37 3.09 -18.92 -12.52
N HIS A 38 4.26 -19.00 -13.16
CA HIS A 38 4.71 -18.03 -14.15
C HIS A 38 4.31 -18.47 -15.56
N ASN A 39 4.06 -19.77 -15.79
CA ASN A 39 3.51 -20.24 -17.05
C ASN A 39 2.07 -19.70 -17.24
N PRO A 40 1.81 -18.88 -18.28
CA PRO A 40 0.52 -18.23 -18.49
C PRO A 40 -0.64 -19.21 -18.75
N ASP A 41 -0.35 -20.45 -19.18
CA ASP A 41 -1.37 -21.48 -19.41
C ASP A 41 -1.91 -22.08 -18.09
N LYS A 42 -1.18 -21.88 -16.99
CA LYS A 42 -1.51 -22.41 -15.66
C LYS A 42 -1.76 -21.28 -14.63
N ALA A 43 -1.18 -20.11 -14.85
CA ALA A 43 -1.25 -18.96 -13.96
C ALA A 43 -2.68 -18.41 -13.85
N MET A 44 -3.10 -18.11 -12.62
CA MET A 44 -4.34 -17.37 -12.34
C MET A 44 -4.08 -15.90 -12.01
N PHE A 45 -2.82 -15.58 -11.66
CA PHE A 45 -2.31 -14.27 -11.31
C PHE A 45 -0.96 -14.09 -12.00
N MET A 46 -0.63 -12.88 -12.42
CA MET A 46 0.66 -12.59 -13.04
C MET A 46 1.70 -12.35 -11.94
N GLU A 47 2.71 -13.22 -11.88
CA GLU A 47 3.87 -13.08 -10.97
C GLU A 47 3.47 -12.95 -9.49
N GLY A 48 2.44 -13.66 -9.08
CA GLY A 48 1.98 -13.61 -7.70
C GLY A 48 0.90 -14.63 -7.41
N ASP A 49 0.25 -14.45 -6.26
CA ASP A 49 -0.79 -15.33 -5.79
C ASP A 49 -2.07 -14.55 -5.38
N ALA A 50 -3.02 -15.27 -4.80
CA ALA A 50 -4.27 -14.68 -4.34
C ALA A 50 -4.07 -13.68 -3.19
N TRP A 51 -3.07 -13.88 -2.32
CA TRP A 51 -2.77 -12.96 -1.22
C TRP A 51 -2.34 -11.59 -1.73
N GLN A 52 -1.47 -11.57 -2.75
CA GLN A 52 -0.90 -10.35 -3.30
C GLN A 52 -1.93 -9.59 -4.15
N TYR A 53 -2.76 -10.28 -4.92
CA TYR A 53 -3.74 -9.65 -5.82
C TYR A 53 -5.08 -9.30 -5.17
N THR A 54 -5.49 -9.94 -4.07
CA THR A 54 -6.86 -9.75 -3.55
C THR A 54 -7.17 -8.32 -3.10
N PHE A 55 -6.14 -7.53 -2.86
CA PHE A 55 -6.23 -6.13 -2.43
C PHE A 55 -6.14 -5.13 -3.58
N PHE A 56 -6.00 -5.58 -4.84
CA PHE A 56 -5.82 -4.72 -6.01
C PHE A 56 -7.15 -4.11 -6.50
N VAL A 57 -7.77 -3.29 -5.66
CA VAL A 57 -8.98 -2.52 -5.97
C VAL A 57 -8.79 -1.03 -5.61
N PRO A 58 -7.72 -0.37 -6.10
CA PRO A 58 -7.39 1.01 -5.71
C PRO A 58 -8.49 2.04 -6.06
N GLN A 59 -9.34 1.72 -7.04
CA GLN A 59 -10.47 2.55 -7.45
C GLN A 59 -11.69 2.46 -6.53
N ASP A 60 -11.82 1.42 -5.70
CA ASP A 60 -13.02 1.16 -4.89
C ASP A 60 -12.67 0.43 -3.57
N VAL A 61 -11.71 0.98 -2.81
CA VAL A 61 -11.25 0.39 -1.54
C VAL A 61 -12.40 0.31 -0.52
N GLU A 62 -13.29 1.30 -0.48
CA GLU A 62 -14.48 1.26 0.39
C GLU A 62 -15.41 0.10 0.02
N GLY A 63 -15.63 -0.15 -1.28
CA GLY A 63 -16.39 -1.30 -1.76
C GLY A 63 -15.74 -2.62 -1.38
N LEU A 64 -14.40 -2.71 -1.45
CA LEU A 64 -13.65 -3.87 -0.98
C LEU A 64 -13.80 -4.09 0.54
N ILE A 65 -13.68 -3.01 1.34
CA ILE A 65 -13.92 -3.05 2.79
C ILE A 65 -15.33 -3.58 3.09
N SER A 66 -16.35 -3.11 2.35
CA SER A 66 -17.72 -3.62 2.47
C SER A 66 -17.84 -5.11 2.12
N ALA A 67 -17.15 -5.58 1.07
CA ALA A 67 -17.17 -6.99 0.67
C ALA A 67 -16.59 -7.93 1.75
N TYR A 68 -15.57 -7.47 2.49
CA TYR A 68 -15.06 -8.19 3.67
C TYR A 68 -15.97 -8.10 4.89
N GLY A 69 -17.09 -7.38 4.82
CA GLY A 69 -18.02 -7.20 5.94
C GLY A 69 -17.60 -6.09 6.91
N GLY A 70 -16.83 -5.11 6.45
CA GLY A 70 -16.49 -3.89 7.18
C GLY A 70 -15.02 -3.78 7.60
N LYS A 71 -14.68 -2.59 8.11
CA LYS A 71 -13.30 -2.17 8.40
C LYS A 71 -12.51 -3.17 9.25
N GLN A 72 -13.11 -3.71 10.31
CA GLN A 72 -12.41 -4.63 11.20
C GLN A 72 -12.04 -5.95 10.51
N LYS A 73 -12.97 -6.55 9.77
CA LYS A 73 -12.73 -7.81 9.04
C LYS A 73 -11.73 -7.61 7.90
N PHE A 74 -11.85 -6.50 7.17
CA PHE A 74 -10.86 -6.10 6.16
C PHE A 74 -9.47 -5.98 6.75
N VAL A 75 -9.34 -5.26 7.88
CA VAL A 75 -8.06 -5.08 8.57
C VAL A 75 -7.51 -6.40 9.11
N THR A 76 -8.35 -7.30 9.62
CA THR A 76 -7.90 -8.63 10.05
C THR A 76 -7.31 -9.41 8.87
N LYS A 77 -7.96 -9.39 7.70
CA LYS A 77 -7.44 -10.03 6.48
C LYS A 77 -6.13 -9.38 6.02
N LEU A 78 -6.06 -8.05 6.06
CA LEU A 78 -4.86 -7.29 5.70
C LEU A 78 -3.69 -7.52 6.68
N ASP A 79 -3.97 -7.63 7.98
CA ASP A 79 -2.97 -8.01 8.99
C ASP A 79 -2.42 -9.42 8.69
N SER A 80 -3.28 -10.36 8.29
CA SER A 80 -2.88 -11.72 7.96
C SER A 80 -1.87 -11.75 6.81
N LEU A 81 -1.99 -10.89 5.80
CA LEU A 81 -1.01 -10.79 4.71
C LEU A 81 0.42 -10.67 5.24
N PHE A 82 0.63 -9.83 6.26
CA PHE A 82 1.95 -9.58 6.85
C PHE A 82 2.39 -10.62 7.89
N SER A 83 1.58 -11.65 8.18
CA SER A 83 1.83 -12.60 9.27
C SER A 83 1.72 -14.07 8.88
N VAL A 84 1.02 -14.40 7.80
CA VAL A 84 0.99 -15.78 7.27
C VAL A 84 2.36 -16.18 6.75
N THR A 85 2.60 -17.48 6.59
CA THR A 85 3.87 -18.00 6.05
C THR A 85 4.18 -17.42 4.67
N SER A 86 5.46 -17.15 4.40
CA SER A 86 5.98 -16.76 3.07
C SER A 86 6.12 -17.94 2.11
N VAL A 87 5.66 -19.14 2.47
CA VAL A 87 5.65 -20.30 1.59
C VAL A 87 4.82 -20.00 0.34
N MET A 88 5.37 -20.40 -0.80
CA MET A 88 4.73 -20.34 -2.10
C MET A 88 4.63 -21.77 -2.66
N HIS A 89 3.48 -22.10 -3.24
CA HIS A 89 3.24 -23.35 -3.94
C HIS A 89 3.28 -23.12 -5.45
N GLY A 90 3.54 -24.18 -6.23
CA GLY A 90 3.76 -24.10 -7.68
C GLY A 90 5.20 -24.44 -8.05
N GLU A 91 5.41 -24.93 -9.26
CA GLU A 91 6.70 -25.45 -9.72
C GLU A 91 7.57 -24.39 -10.39
N ASP A 92 6.96 -23.40 -11.04
CA ASP A 92 7.62 -22.32 -11.77
C ASP A 92 7.09 -20.98 -11.24
N GLN A 93 7.65 -20.54 -10.11
CA GLN A 93 7.28 -19.30 -9.43
C GLN A 93 8.13 -18.15 -9.96
N SER A 94 7.55 -16.94 -10.10
CA SER A 94 8.34 -15.79 -10.53
C SER A 94 9.42 -15.44 -9.49
N PRO A 95 10.69 -15.22 -9.91
CA PRO A 95 11.74 -14.76 -9.01
C PRO A 95 11.47 -13.36 -8.43
N ASP A 96 10.55 -12.61 -9.03
CA ASP A 96 10.20 -11.24 -8.61
C ASP A 96 9.37 -11.24 -7.32
N ILE A 97 8.81 -12.39 -6.94
CA ILE A 97 8.14 -12.59 -5.65
C ILE A 97 9.20 -12.68 -4.54
N SER A 98 9.76 -11.52 -4.19
CA SER A 98 10.86 -11.38 -3.24
C SER A 98 10.56 -10.26 -2.23
N GLY A 99 11.47 -10.03 -1.27
CA GLY A 99 11.23 -9.06 -0.20
C GLY A 99 10.05 -9.40 0.71
N MET A 100 9.85 -10.69 0.99
CA MET A 100 8.65 -11.21 1.66
C MET A 100 8.57 -10.79 3.14
N ILE A 101 7.42 -10.23 3.52
CA ILE A 101 6.99 -10.04 4.91
C ILE A 101 5.66 -10.77 5.06
N GLY A 102 5.72 -12.04 5.46
CA GLY A 102 4.60 -12.96 5.26
C GLY A 102 4.33 -13.14 3.77
N GLN A 103 3.11 -12.90 3.32
CA GLN A 103 2.71 -12.89 1.90
C GLN A 103 2.72 -11.49 1.25
N TYR A 104 3.17 -10.46 1.97
CA TYR A 104 3.50 -9.17 1.34
C TYR A 104 4.84 -9.31 0.60
N ALA A 105 4.83 -9.27 -0.73
CA ALA A 105 6.02 -9.36 -1.58
C ALA A 105 6.43 -7.96 -2.04
N HIS A 106 7.40 -7.33 -1.38
CA HIS A 106 7.79 -5.95 -1.74
C HIS A 106 8.62 -5.87 -3.03
N GLY A 107 9.27 -6.96 -3.43
CA GLY A 107 10.04 -7.01 -4.67
C GLY A 107 9.20 -6.99 -5.93
N ASN A 108 7.86 -7.00 -5.82
CA ASN A 108 6.93 -7.02 -6.94
C ASN A 108 5.77 -6.00 -6.77
N GLU A 109 5.34 -5.41 -7.88
CA GLU A 109 4.37 -4.31 -7.95
C GLU A 109 3.00 -4.58 -7.32
N PRO A 110 2.38 -5.78 -7.41
CA PRO A 110 1.03 -6.00 -6.90
C PRO A 110 0.88 -5.66 -5.40
N SER A 111 1.97 -5.71 -4.63
CA SER A 111 1.98 -5.41 -3.19
C SER A 111 2.16 -3.92 -2.86
N HIS A 112 2.67 -3.09 -3.79
CA HIS A 112 3.22 -1.76 -3.47
C HIS A 112 2.21 -0.82 -2.78
N HIS A 113 0.93 -0.90 -3.11
CA HIS A 113 -0.11 -0.05 -2.52
C HIS A 113 -0.72 -0.62 -1.22
N VAL A 114 -0.50 -1.90 -0.92
CA VAL A 114 -1.30 -2.66 0.04
C VAL A 114 -1.18 -2.14 1.48
N ALA A 115 0.02 -1.73 1.90
CA ALA A 115 0.25 -1.16 3.24
C ALA A 115 -0.50 0.16 3.47
N TYR A 116 -0.86 0.89 2.42
CA TYR A 116 -1.63 2.14 2.51
C TYR A 116 -3.14 1.91 2.67
N LEU A 117 -3.62 0.68 2.52
CA LEU A 117 -5.06 0.38 2.64
C LEU A 117 -5.59 0.49 4.07
N TYR A 118 -4.72 0.49 5.09
CA TYR A 118 -5.15 0.78 6.46
C TYR A 118 -5.69 2.20 6.63
N ASP A 119 -5.23 3.17 5.83
CA ASP A 119 -5.76 4.54 5.85
C ASP A 119 -7.25 4.57 5.52
N TYR A 120 -7.66 3.83 4.48
CA TYR A 120 -9.07 3.70 4.08
C TYR A 120 -9.90 2.98 5.14
N ALA A 121 -9.29 2.04 5.88
CA ALA A 121 -9.93 1.40 7.02
C ALA A 121 -9.94 2.26 8.30
N GLY A 122 -9.41 3.49 8.27
CA GLY A 122 -9.35 4.38 9.43
C GLY A 122 -8.36 3.94 10.51
N MET A 123 -7.32 3.19 10.13
CA MET A 123 -6.24 2.74 11.02
C MET A 123 -4.86 3.17 10.52
N PRO A 124 -4.64 4.48 10.25
CA PRO A 124 -3.44 4.99 9.58
C PRO A 124 -2.14 4.71 10.32
N TRP A 125 -2.19 4.52 11.64
CA TRP A 125 -1.01 4.12 12.42
C TRP A 125 -0.44 2.76 11.98
N LYS A 126 -1.25 1.88 11.39
CA LYS A 126 -0.77 0.63 10.78
C LYS A 126 -0.08 0.87 9.45
N THR A 127 -0.58 1.78 8.61
CA THR A 127 0.16 2.22 7.41
C THR A 127 1.51 2.78 7.81
N GLN A 128 1.54 3.73 8.75
CA GLN A 128 2.75 4.38 9.24
C GLN A 128 3.82 3.38 9.72
N SER A 129 3.45 2.37 10.51
CA SER A 129 4.41 1.37 10.97
C SER A 129 4.86 0.43 9.86
N ARG A 130 3.96 -0.02 8.97
CA ARG A 130 4.27 -0.96 7.89
C ARG A 130 5.18 -0.35 6.84
N VAL A 131 4.89 0.87 6.37
CA VAL A 131 5.71 1.51 5.33
C VAL A 131 7.10 1.88 5.85
N ARG A 132 7.22 2.24 7.13
CA ARG A 132 8.53 2.45 7.78
C ARG A 132 9.32 1.17 7.91
N MET A 133 8.67 0.07 8.30
CA MET A 133 9.29 -1.26 8.32
C MET A 133 9.84 -1.62 6.94
N VAL A 134 9.03 -1.51 5.89
CA VAL A 134 9.43 -1.82 4.51
C VAL A 134 10.63 -0.99 4.07
N VAL A 135 10.58 0.34 4.23
CA VAL A 135 11.70 1.22 3.87
C VAL A 135 12.96 0.86 4.65
N ASP A 136 12.84 0.65 5.96
CA ASP A 136 13.99 0.40 6.84
C ASP A 136 14.62 -0.98 6.63
N SER A 137 13.88 -1.97 6.13
CA SER A 137 14.38 -3.35 5.95
C SER A 137 14.69 -3.75 4.51
N LEU A 138 14.11 -3.07 3.50
CA LEU A 138 14.17 -3.51 2.09
C LEU A 138 14.82 -2.49 1.15
N TYR A 139 15.34 -1.39 1.68
CA TYR A 139 16.12 -0.41 0.91
C TYR A 139 17.39 -0.01 1.64
N HIS A 140 18.52 -0.01 0.93
CA HIS A 140 19.78 0.54 1.39
C HIS A 140 20.68 0.94 0.22
N ASP A 141 21.82 1.56 0.51
CA ASP A 141 22.72 2.16 -0.48
C ASP A 141 23.88 1.23 -0.92
N GLN A 142 23.76 -0.07 -0.66
CA GLN A 142 24.75 -1.07 -1.08
C GLN A 142 24.32 -1.72 -2.42
N PRO A 143 25.21 -2.44 -3.12
CA PRO A 143 24.91 -3.01 -4.44
C PRO A 143 23.67 -3.91 -4.51
N ASP A 144 23.28 -4.53 -3.40
CA ASP A 144 22.08 -5.36 -3.20
C ASP A 144 20.90 -4.59 -2.56
N GLY A 145 20.87 -3.27 -2.73
CA GLY A 145 19.97 -2.33 -2.06
C GLY A 145 18.48 -2.40 -2.38
N TYR A 146 18.04 -3.32 -3.24
CA TYR A 146 16.64 -3.53 -3.60
C TYR A 146 16.21 -4.95 -3.27
N ALA A 147 14.96 -5.11 -2.87
CA ALA A 147 14.40 -6.42 -2.58
C ALA A 147 14.03 -7.26 -3.81
N GLY A 148 13.97 -6.66 -5.00
CA GLY A 148 13.57 -7.29 -6.27
C GLY A 148 14.07 -6.48 -7.47
N ASN A 149 13.48 -6.70 -8.65
CA ASN A 149 13.80 -5.92 -9.85
C ASN A 149 13.51 -4.43 -9.62
N GLU A 150 14.32 -3.55 -10.22
CA GLU A 150 14.13 -2.09 -10.04
C GLU A 150 12.94 -1.56 -10.85
N ASP A 151 12.59 -2.26 -11.92
CA ASP A 151 11.49 -2.02 -12.84
C ASP A 151 11.40 -0.59 -13.36
N CYS A 152 12.53 -0.14 -13.92
CA CYS A 152 12.63 1.08 -14.72
C CYS A 152 12.17 2.33 -13.96
N GLY A 153 12.44 2.39 -12.66
CA GLY A 153 12.06 3.48 -11.77
C GLY A 153 10.91 3.15 -10.83
N GLN A 154 10.20 2.03 -10.97
CA GLN A 154 9.01 1.73 -10.17
C GLN A 154 9.36 1.52 -8.68
N MET A 155 10.35 0.68 -8.36
CA MET A 155 10.81 0.49 -6.98
C MET A 155 11.39 1.79 -6.40
N SER A 156 12.23 2.46 -7.17
CA SER A 156 12.83 3.74 -6.78
C SER A 156 11.77 4.82 -6.51
N ALA A 157 10.74 4.91 -7.35
CA ALA A 157 9.65 5.87 -7.19
C ALA A 157 8.81 5.55 -5.96
N TRP A 158 8.54 4.26 -5.69
CA TRP A 158 7.87 3.85 -4.45
C TRP A 158 8.66 4.31 -3.23
N ALA A 159 9.96 4.04 -3.20
CA ALA A 159 10.83 4.45 -2.09
C ALA A 159 10.83 5.97 -1.91
N VAL A 160 11.01 6.75 -2.98
CA VAL A 160 11.01 8.22 -2.93
C VAL A 160 9.69 8.74 -2.36
N TRP A 161 8.55 8.29 -2.89
CA TRP A 161 7.24 8.69 -2.39
C TRP A 161 7.12 8.37 -0.89
N THR A 162 7.34 7.11 -0.52
CA THR A 162 7.18 6.63 0.86
C THR A 162 8.12 7.33 1.84
N ILE A 163 9.40 7.50 1.49
CA ILE A 163 10.41 8.20 2.30
C ILE A 163 9.98 9.65 2.57
N THR A 164 9.39 10.32 1.59
CA THR A 164 8.86 11.69 1.77
C THR A 164 7.57 11.73 2.61
N GLY A 165 6.93 10.57 2.84
CA GLY A 165 5.73 10.42 3.65
C GLY A 165 4.41 10.46 2.86
N LEU A 166 4.45 10.32 1.53
CA LEU A 166 3.27 10.39 0.65
C LEU A 166 3.23 9.20 -0.32
N TYR A 167 2.06 8.76 -0.80
CA TYR A 167 1.99 7.75 -1.87
C TYR A 167 0.70 7.82 -2.71
N PRO A 168 0.77 7.73 -4.05
CA PRO A 168 -0.40 7.74 -4.92
C PRO A 168 -1.05 6.35 -5.07
N VAL A 169 -1.75 5.86 -4.05
CA VAL A 169 -2.45 4.54 -4.05
C VAL A 169 -3.34 4.35 -5.28
N ASN A 170 -4.07 5.38 -5.66
CA ASN A 170 -4.87 5.43 -6.88
C ASN A 170 -4.36 6.61 -7.72
N PRO A 171 -3.55 6.36 -8.75
CA PRO A 171 -2.95 7.41 -9.57
C PRO A 171 -3.98 8.35 -10.23
N ALA A 172 -5.18 7.86 -10.52
CA ALA A 172 -6.25 8.66 -11.15
C ALA A 172 -7.03 9.53 -10.14
N SER A 173 -6.87 9.31 -8.83
CA SER A 173 -7.65 10.01 -7.81
C SER A 173 -7.21 11.46 -7.56
N GLY A 174 -6.00 11.82 -7.98
CA GLY A 174 -5.37 13.09 -7.62
C GLY A 174 -5.13 13.24 -6.11
N ARG A 175 -5.00 12.13 -5.37
CA ARG A 175 -4.70 12.11 -3.93
C ARG A 175 -3.40 11.36 -3.67
N TYR A 176 -2.61 11.90 -2.74
CA TYR A 176 -1.43 11.25 -2.18
C TYR A 176 -1.70 10.93 -0.72
N MET A 177 -1.79 9.64 -0.41
CA MET A 177 -2.07 9.12 0.93
C MET A 177 -0.87 9.33 1.85
N PHE A 178 -1.12 9.53 3.14
CA PHE A 178 -0.07 9.74 4.13
C PHE A 178 0.57 8.42 4.54
N GLY A 179 1.88 8.32 4.38
CA GLY A 179 2.68 7.27 4.97
C GLY A 179 3.24 7.68 6.33
N SER A 180 4.52 7.40 6.53
CA SER A 180 5.31 7.97 7.61
C SER A 180 6.68 8.35 7.04
N PRO A 181 7.05 9.64 7.06
CA PRO A 181 8.30 10.10 6.46
C PRO A 181 9.52 9.47 7.13
N SER A 182 10.54 9.15 6.34
CA SER A 182 11.85 8.68 6.80
C SER A 182 12.93 9.77 6.77
N VAL A 183 12.60 10.96 6.27
CA VAL A 183 13.44 12.17 6.30
C VAL A 183 12.78 13.27 7.12
N ASN A 184 13.60 14.22 7.62
CA ASN A 184 13.10 15.35 8.40
C ASN A 184 12.45 16.43 7.51
N GLU A 185 12.93 16.58 6.28
CA GLU A 185 12.40 17.53 5.31
C GLU A 185 12.58 17.00 3.90
N ALA A 186 11.53 17.15 3.08
CA ALA A 186 11.55 16.91 1.64
C ALA A 186 10.93 18.09 0.91
N VAL A 187 11.52 18.50 -0.21
CA VAL A 187 11.05 19.65 -0.99
C VAL A 187 10.78 19.24 -2.43
N ILE A 188 9.52 19.31 -2.82
CA ILE A 188 9.07 19.04 -4.20
C ILE A 188 8.97 20.39 -4.92
N LYS A 189 9.72 20.55 -6.01
CA LYS A 189 9.59 21.70 -6.90
C LYS A 189 8.37 21.51 -7.80
N THR A 190 7.48 22.48 -7.84
CA THR A 190 6.23 22.44 -8.61
C THR A 190 6.09 23.72 -9.44
N LYS A 191 5.09 23.76 -10.33
CA LYS A 191 4.80 24.98 -11.11
C LYS A 191 4.39 26.16 -10.21
N GLY A 192 3.75 25.91 -9.07
CA GLY A 192 3.38 26.93 -8.09
C GLY A 192 4.48 27.29 -7.09
N GLY A 193 5.69 26.74 -7.22
CA GLY A 193 6.82 27.02 -6.34
C GLY A 193 7.38 25.77 -5.67
N LYS A 194 7.42 25.76 -4.34
CA LYS A 194 7.92 24.62 -3.54
C LYS A 194 6.80 24.07 -2.67
N PHE A 195 6.63 22.76 -2.67
CA PHE A 195 5.84 22.05 -1.67
C PHE A 195 6.80 21.33 -0.72
N THR A 196 6.85 21.77 0.52
CA THR A 196 7.74 21.25 1.55
C THR A 196 6.96 20.31 2.46
N ILE A 197 7.49 19.11 2.66
CA ILE A 197 7.00 18.15 3.66
C ILE A 197 8.04 18.17 4.78
N ARG A 198 7.62 18.45 6.01
CA ARG A 198 8.50 18.51 7.19
C ARG A 198 8.00 17.58 8.27
N ALA A 199 8.90 16.83 8.88
CA ALA A 199 8.61 15.90 9.96
C ALA A 199 9.38 16.30 11.23
N LYS A 200 8.68 16.93 12.16
CA LYS A 200 9.22 17.28 13.49
C LYS A 200 9.34 16.04 14.35
N ASN A 201 10.44 15.95 15.10
CA ASN A 201 10.75 14.82 15.99
C ASN A 201 10.87 13.46 15.27
N ASN A 202 11.10 13.42 13.96
CA ASN A 202 11.25 12.16 13.24
C ASN A 202 12.55 11.45 13.63
N ASN A 203 12.47 10.15 13.88
CA ASN A 203 13.61 9.27 14.10
C ASN A 203 13.16 7.79 13.98
N LYS A 204 14.04 6.84 14.33
CA LYS A 204 13.73 5.41 14.27
C LYS A 204 12.65 4.95 15.27
N ALA A 205 12.49 5.63 16.40
CA ALA A 205 11.43 5.35 17.37
C ALA A 205 10.13 6.10 17.05
N ASN A 206 10.23 7.34 16.55
CA ASN A 206 9.10 8.22 16.30
C ASN A 206 8.53 8.02 14.89
N VAL A 207 7.81 6.92 14.69
CA VAL A 207 7.24 6.53 13.40
C VAL A 207 5.79 6.98 13.19
N TYR A 208 5.10 7.44 14.24
CA TYR A 208 3.67 7.74 14.18
C TYR A 208 3.38 9.23 14.10
N ILE A 209 2.49 9.64 13.21
CA ILE A 209 2.05 11.03 13.08
C ILE A 209 1.11 11.35 14.25
N GLN A 210 1.51 12.29 15.10
CA GLN A 210 0.73 12.80 16.23
C GLN A 210 -0.18 13.95 15.83
N SER A 211 0.27 14.78 14.91
CA SER A 211 -0.51 15.87 14.34
C SER A 211 0.03 16.26 12.97
N ALA A 212 -0.82 16.92 12.17
CA ALA A 212 -0.46 17.45 10.87
C ALA A 212 -1.00 18.87 10.70
N THR A 213 -0.23 19.73 10.03
CA THR A 213 -0.69 21.03 9.57
C THR A 213 -0.41 21.21 8.09
N LEU A 214 -1.28 21.92 7.39
CA LEU A 214 -1.07 22.36 6.02
C LEU A 214 -1.12 23.88 5.99
N ASN A 215 -0.01 24.50 5.61
CA ASN A 215 0.17 25.95 5.62
C ASN A 215 -0.17 26.58 6.99
N GLY A 216 0.29 25.92 8.06
CA GLY A 216 0.07 26.37 9.45
C GLY A 216 -1.32 26.10 10.04
N LYS A 217 -2.25 25.54 9.26
CA LYS A 217 -3.61 25.21 9.73
C LYS A 217 -3.71 23.72 10.09
N PRO A 218 -4.40 23.33 11.17
CA PRO A 218 -4.65 21.93 11.50
C PRO A 218 -5.21 21.15 10.31
N TYR A 219 -4.68 19.95 10.09
CA TYR A 219 -5.03 19.11 8.95
C TYR A 219 -5.40 17.70 9.42
N HIS A 220 -6.65 17.31 9.17
CA HIS A 220 -7.25 16.08 9.69
C HIS A 220 -7.53 15.01 8.62
N LYS A 221 -7.13 15.25 7.36
CA LYS A 221 -7.25 14.27 6.28
C LYS A 221 -6.00 13.41 6.21
N LEU A 222 -6.15 12.18 5.72
CA LEU A 222 -5.07 11.22 5.48
C LEU A 222 -4.42 11.33 4.10
N TYR A 223 -4.63 12.44 3.41
CA TYR A 223 -4.08 12.67 2.09
C TYR A 223 -3.91 14.15 1.81
N VAL A 224 -3.01 14.50 0.91
CA VAL A 224 -3.03 15.79 0.19
C VAL A 224 -3.49 15.57 -1.24
N THR A 225 -4.16 16.56 -1.83
CA THR A 225 -4.57 16.52 -3.22
C THR A 225 -3.44 16.99 -4.13
N HIS A 226 -3.47 16.57 -5.38
CA HIS A 226 -2.56 17.05 -6.41
C HIS A 226 -2.58 18.57 -6.50
N GLN A 227 -3.77 19.20 -6.44
CA GLN A 227 -3.89 20.66 -6.46
C GLN A 227 -3.15 21.32 -5.28
N GLN A 228 -3.24 20.75 -4.07
CA GLN A 228 -2.52 21.26 -2.90
C GLN A 228 -1.00 21.16 -3.09
N VAL A 229 -0.51 20.05 -3.64
CA VAL A 229 0.92 19.86 -3.92
C VAL A 229 1.40 20.86 -4.98
N VAL A 230 0.72 20.96 -6.13
CA VAL A 230 1.19 21.84 -7.22
C VAL A 230 1.11 23.33 -6.92
N ASN A 231 0.22 23.74 -6.01
CA ASN A 231 0.14 25.12 -5.52
C ASN A 231 1.28 25.50 -4.58
N GLY A 232 2.06 24.53 -4.09
CA GLY A 232 3.12 24.75 -3.11
C GLY A 232 2.58 24.99 -1.69
N GLY A 233 3.51 25.21 -0.77
CA GLY A 233 3.23 25.39 0.65
C GLY A 233 4.00 24.41 1.54
N THR A 234 3.55 24.25 2.78
CA THR A 234 4.19 23.39 3.77
C THR A 234 3.19 22.45 4.41
N LEU A 235 3.43 21.14 4.25
CA LEU A 235 2.82 20.07 5.04
C LEU A 235 3.78 19.72 6.18
N GLU A 236 3.36 19.91 7.42
CA GLU A 236 4.20 19.63 8.59
C GLU A 236 3.55 18.57 9.48
N PHE A 237 4.29 17.50 9.75
CA PHE A 237 3.94 16.44 10.68
C PHE A 237 4.70 16.62 12.00
N THR A 238 4.02 16.37 13.12
CA THR A 238 4.69 16.12 14.41
C THR A 238 4.69 14.61 14.65
N MET A 239 5.87 14.02 14.78
CA MET A 239 6.06 12.58 14.94
C MET A 239 6.14 12.20 16.43
N GLY A 240 5.80 10.95 16.75
CA GLY A 240 5.88 10.39 18.09
C GLY A 240 5.99 8.87 18.10
N PRO A 241 6.34 8.28 19.27
CA PRO A 241 6.71 6.87 19.38
C PRO A 241 5.51 5.93 19.52
N THR A 242 4.31 6.46 19.76
CA THR A 242 3.08 5.66 19.95
C THR A 242 1.98 6.07 18.96
N PRO A 243 1.10 5.14 18.55
CA PRO A 243 -0.01 5.44 17.67
C PRO A 243 -0.93 6.55 18.21
N ASN A 244 -1.17 7.59 17.41
CA ASN A 244 -2.28 8.51 17.65
C ASN A 244 -3.54 8.02 16.90
N LYS A 245 -4.51 7.50 17.65
CA LYS A 245 -5.76 6.96 17.10
C LYS A 245 -6.88 7.99 16.96
N THR A 246 -6.66 9.25 17.34
CA THR A 246 -7.71 10.28 17.40
C THR A 246 -7.52 11.41 16.39
N TRP A 247 -6.30 11.68 15.91
CA TRP A 247 -6.03 12.84 15.05
C TRP A 247 -6.74 12.80 13.69
N PHE A 248 -6.71 11.63 13.02
CA PHE A 248 -7.27 11.41 11.69
C PHE A 248 -8.63 10.70 11.72
N THR A 249 -9.51 11.11 12.63
CA THR A 249 -10.84 10.51 12.83
C THR A 249 -11.97 11.22 12.10
N ALA A 250 -11.69 12.36 11.46
CA ALA A 250 -12.68 13.09 10.67
C ALA A 250 -13.05 12.30 9.39
N LYS A 251 -14.36 12.13 9.16
CA LYS A 251 -14.91 11.52 7.94
C LYS A 251 -14.76 12.43 6.74
#